data_AF-A0A7J4ZYC3-F1
#
_entry.id   AF-A0A7J4ZYC3-F1
#
_cell.length_a   1.000
_cell.length_b   1.000
_cell.length_c   1.000
_cell.angle_alpha   90.00
_cell.angle_beta   90.00
_cell.angle_gamma   90.00
#
_symmetry.space_group_name_H-M   'P 1'
#
loop_
_entity.id
_entity.type
_entity.pdbx_description
1 polymer ?
#
loop_
_entity_poly.entity_id
_entity_poly.type
_entity_poly.pdbx_seq_one_letter_code
_entity_poly.pdbx_strand_id
1 'polypeptide(L)'
;MPHFPLTRNGKIDRNALPAPDPTTIRSAPPGDAVQRQLAGIWATVLGTPVAGIGVRDDFFAVGGHSLLATQVTAQAGAAFEVDLPVAALFRDPTIAGLADELRRFERRPGWVDTVAGLREAVAALTEDQARRALAAATRPGPPYDETGAPR
;
A
#
# COMPACT_ATOMS: atom_id res chain seq x y z
N MET A 1 28.80 -27.82 -1.28
CA MET A 1 27.52 -27.17 -1.61
C MET A 1 26.69 -27.06 -0.34
N PRO A 2 25.98 -25.94 -0.08
CA PRO A 2 25.06 -25.85 1.05
C PRO A 2 23.89 -26.83 0.86
N HIS A 3 23.46 -27.49 1.93
CA HIS A 3 22.32 -28.41 1.95
C HIS A 3 21.22 -27.82 2.83
N PHE A 4 19.95 -28.01 2.44
CA PHE A 4 18.83 -27.59 3.30
C PHE A 4 18.64 -28.59 4.43
N PRO A 5 18.45 -28.13 5.68
CA PRO A 5 18.18 -29.02 6.80
C PRO A 5 16.80 -29.65 6.59
N LEU A 6 16.76 -30.97 6.69
CA LEU A 6 15.53 -31.75 6.54
C LEU A 6 15.18 -32.37 7.89
N THR A 7 13.90 -32.36 8.22
CA THR A 7 13.30 -33.20 9.25
C THR A 7 13.50 -34.67 8.92
N ARG A 8 13.32 -35.55 9.90
CA ARG A 8 13.34 -37.02 9.71
C ARG A 8 12.39 -37.51 8.60
N ASN A 9 11.36 -36.74 8.29
CA ASN A 9 10.35 -37.04 7.26
C ASN A 9 10.70 -36.45 5.89
N GLY A 10 11.93 -35.94 5.70
CA GLY A 10 12.38 -35.36 4.43
C GLY A 10 11.78 -33.98 4.10
N LYS A 11 11.00 -33.37 5.00
CA LYS A 11 10.52 -31.99 4.86
C LYS A 11 11.58 -31.00 5.34
N ILE A 12 11.60 -29.78 4.81
CA ILE A 12 12.47 -28.70 5.30
C ILE A 12 12.23 -28.46 6.79
N ASP A 13 13.31 -28.55 7.58
CA ASP A 13 13.31 -28.18 8.99
C ASP A 13 13.45 -26.66 9.12
N ARG A 14 12.32 -25.98 9.26
CA ARG A 14 12.26 -24.52 9.38
C ARG A 14 12.95 -24.00 10.65
N ASN A 15 13.09 -24.82 11.69
CA ASN A 15 13.73 -24.42 12.94
C ASN A 15 15.27 -24.48 12.85
N ALA A 16 15.78 -25.31 11.95
CA ALA A 16 17.20 -25.44 11.66
C ALA A 16 17.68 -24.51 10.53
N LEU A 17 16.77 -23.74 9.92
CA LEU A 17 17.16 -22.72 8.96
C LEU A 17 17.98 -21.63 9.67
N PRO A 18 19.11 -21.19 9.10
CA PRO A 18 19.82 -20.02 9.60
C PRO A 18 18.84 -18.84 9.71
N ALA A 19 18.94 -18.10 10.81
CA ALA A 19 18.18 -16.85 10.94
C ALA A 19 18.56 -15.93 9.77
N PRO A 20 17.59 -15.29 9.10
CA PRO A 20 17.89 -14.32 8.07
C PRO A 20 18.74 -13.21 8.69
N ASP A 21 19.89 -12.94 8.09
CA ASP A 21 20.78 -11.88 8.53
C ASP A 21 20.10 -10.52 8.26
N PRO A 22 19.75 -9.74 9.29
CA PRO A 22 19.10 -8.46 9.10
C PRO A 22 20.08 -7.38 8.60
N THR A 23 21.38 -7.69 8.44
CA THR A 23 22.37 -6.79 7.84
C THR A 23 22.20 -6.76 6.31
N THR A 24 21.03 -6.32 5.86
CA THR A 24 20.92 -5.78 4.51
C THR A 24 21.88 -4.60 4.42
N ILE A 25 22.90 -4.70 3.57
CA ILE A 25 23.77 -3.57 3.24
C ILE A 25 22.84 -2.46 2.72
N ARG A 26 22.54 -1.51 3.60
CA ARG A 26 21.59 -0.45 3.33
C ARG A 26 22.13 0.39 2.18
N SER A 27 21.33 0.57 1.14
CA SER A 27 21.72 1.46 0.06
C SER A 27 21.92 2.88 0.58
N ALA A 28 22.73 3.67 -0.13
CA ALA A 28 22.87 5.10 0.11
C ALA A 28 21.49 5.81 0.19
N PRO A 29 21.37 6.90 0.96
CA PRO A 29 20.11 7.63 1.07
C PRO A 29 19.68 8.29 -0.25
N PRO A 30 18.38 8.58 -0.42
CA PRO A 30 17.86 9.37 -1.54
C PRO A 30 18.59 10.71 -1.72
N GLY A 31 19.11 10.97 -2.93
CA GLY A 31 19.97 12.11 -3.22
C GLY A 31 19.24 13.34 -3.75
N ASP A 32 18.33 13.16 -4.71
CA ASP A 32 17.58 14.27 -5.33
C ASP A 32 16.19 14.50 -4.68
N ALA A 33 15.51 15.59 -5.07
CA ALA A 33 14.22 15.95 -4.48
C ALA A 33 13.11 14.94 -4.79
N VAL A 34 13.12 14.37 -6.00
CA VAL A 34 12.15 13.35 -6.45
C VAL A 34 12.33 12.08 -5.63
N GLN A 35 13.57 11.62 -5.48
CA GLN A 35 13.92 10.44 -4.70
C GLN A 35 13.54 10.63 -3.22
N ARG A 36 13.77 11.80 -2.62
CA ARG A 36 13.34 12.08 -1.24
C ARG A 36 11.84 12.03 -1.06
N GLN A 37 11.08 12.60 -1.99
CA GLN A 37 9.62 12.56 -1.95
C GLN A 37 9.08 11.14 -2.14
N LEU A 38 9.66 10.36 -3.07
CA LEU A 38 9.36 8.94 -3.23
C LEU A 38 9.67 8.12 -1.97
N ALA A 39 10.80 8.39 -1.32
CA ALA A 39 11.16 7.74 -0.06
C ALA A 39 10.14 8.05 1.05
N GLY A 40 9.63 9.29 1.11
CA GLY A 40 8.56 9.67 2.02
C GLY A 40 7.27 8.88 1.75
N ILE A 41 6.87 8.76 0.49
CA ILE A 41 5.69 7.98 0.09
C ILE A 41 5.86 6.50 0.48
N TRP A 42 7.02 5.91 0.19
CA TRP A 42 7.31 4.54 0.61
C TRP A 42 7.27 4.38 2.13
N ALA A 43 7.89 5.28 2.88
CA ALA A 43 7.88 5.26 4.35
C ALA A 43 6.45 5.27 4.91
N THR A 44 5.59 6.13 4.36
CA THR A 44 4.18 6.20 4.74
C THR A 44 3.43 4.90 4.40
N VAL A 45 3.63 4.33 3.21
CA VAL A 45 2.90 3.14 2.77
C VAL A 45 3.40 1.85 3.44
N LEU A 46 4.72 1.70 3.61
CA LEU A 46 5.33 0.55 4.26
C LEU A 46 5.22 0.61 5.80
N GLY A 47 4.90 1.78 6.36
CA GLY A 47 4.88 1.99 7.81
C GLY A 47 6.27 1.95 8.43
N THR A 48 7.31 2.32 7.67
CA THR A 48 8.72 2.29 8.11
C THR A 48 9.31 3.70 8.16
N PRO A 49 10.31 3.97 9.03
CA PRO A 49 10.99 5.25 9.05
C PRO A 49 11.70 5.53 7.72
N VAL A 50 11.64 6.76 7.21
CA VAL A 50 12.30 7.15 5.95
C VAL A 50 13.82 6.93 5.98
N ALA A 51 14.47 7.07 7.15
CA ALA A 51 15.89 6.76 7.34
C ALA A 51 16.22 5.27 7.12
N GLY A 52 15.19 4.42 7.18
CA GLY A 52 15.25 2.99 6.91
C GLY A 52 15.01 2.63 5.44
N ILE A 53 15.05 3.59 4.51
CA ILE A 53 14.85 3.34 3.08
C ILE A 53 16.03 3.92 2.28
N GLY A 54 16.81 3.02 1.69
CA GLY A 54 17.90 3.34 0.77
C GLY A 54 17.41 3.50 -0.67
N VAL A 55 18.15 4.25 -1.47
CA VAL A 55 17.76 4.62 -2.85
C VAL A 55 17.70 3.43 -3.82
N ARG A 56 18.45 2.36 -3.53
CA ARG A 56 18.50 1.09 -4.29
C ARG A 56 17.93 -0.09 -3.48
N ASP A 57 17.27 0.17 -2.36
CA ASP A 57 16.59 -0.88 -1.62
C ASP A 57 15.42 -1.39 -2.49
N ASP A 58 15.32 -2.72 -2.62
CA ASP A 58 14.24 -3.36 -3.37
C ASP A 58 12.95 -3.29 -2.55
N PHE A 59 11.88 -2.75 -3.16
CA PHE A 59 10.57 -2.55 -2.55
C PHE A 59 10.02 -3.83 -1.90
N PHE A 60 10.16 -4.96 -2.61
CA PHE A 60 9.62 -6.24 -2.17
C PHE A 60 10.51 -6.89 -1.11
N ALA A 61 11.83 -6.66 -1.17
CA ALA A 61 12.76 -7.11 -0.13
C ALA A 61 12.54 -6.39 1.21
N VAL A 62 12.08 -5.13 1.19
CA VAL A 62 11.78 -4.36 2.41
C VAL A 62 10.35 -4.54 2.93
N GLY A 63 9.62 -5.55 2.43
CA GLY A 63 8.28 -5.92 2.90
C GLY A 63 7.13 -5.36 2.06
N GLY A 64 7.42 -4.73 0.92
CA GLY A 64 6.42 -4.33 -0.06
C GLY A 64 5.71 -5.52 -0.71
N HIS A 65 4.43 -5.34 -1.05
CA HIS A 65 3.63 -6.33 -1.77
C HIS A 65 2.66 -5.64 -2.73
N SER A 66 1.89 -6.41 -3.51
CA SER A 66 1.06 -5.91 -4.61
C SER A 66 0.12 -4.76 -4.22
N LEU A 67 -0.60 -4.88 -3.09
CA LEU A 67 -1.48 -3.82 -2.61
C LEU A 67 -0.70 -2.54 -2.27
N LEU A 68 0.45 -2.66 -1.60
CA LEU A 68 1.30 -1.52 -1.27
C LEU A 68 1.93 -0.91 -2.53
N ALA A 69 2.29 -1.72 -3.52
CA ALA A 69 2.77 -1.26 -4.82
C ALA A 69 1.73 -0.39 -5.54
N THR A 70 0.46 -0.82 -5.54
CA THR A 70 -0.65 -0.03 -6.06
C THR A 70 -0.82 1.29 -5.28
N GLN A 71 -0.74 1.25 -3.95
CA GLN A 71 -0.85 2.45 -3.12
C GLN A 71 0.31 3.43 -3.38
N VAL A 72 1.55 2.94 -3.45
CA VAL A 72 2.75 3.74 -3.76
C VAL A 72 2.60 4.40 -5.12
N THR A 73 2.25 3.64 -6.16
CA THR A 73 2.15 4.18 -7.52
C THR A 73 1.01 5.18 -7.66
N ALA A 74 -0.14 4.96 -6.99
CA ALA A 74 -1.22 5.93 -6.94
C ALA A 74 -0.82 7.23 -6.22
N GLN A 75 -0.14 7.12 -5.06
CA GLN A 75 0.31 8.29 -4.30
C GLN A 75 1.41 9.06 -5.03
N ALA A 76 2.37 8.36 -5.63
CA ALA A 76 3.42 8.97 -6.44
C ALA A 76 2.84 9.63 -7.69
N GLY A 77 1.94 8.94 -8.41
CA GLY A 77 1.27 9.52 -9.57
C GLY A 77 0.50 10.79 -9.23
N ALA A 78 -0.20 10.82 -8.09
CA ALA A 78 -0.87 12.02 -7.62
C ALA A 78 0.12 13.14 -7.25
N ALA A 79 1.21 12.80 -6.54
CA ALA A 79 2.16 13.79 -6.06
C ALA A 79 3.05 14.41 -7.17
N PHE A 80 3.19 13.73 -8.30
CA PHE A 80 3.97 14.20 -9.46
C PHE A 80 3.12 14.53 -10.70
N GLU A 81 1.78 14.44 -10.61
CA GLU A 81 0.83 14.67 -11.70
C GLU A 81 1.10 13.82 -12.95
N VAL A 82 1.42 12.54 -12.73
CA VAL A 82 1.67 11.56 -13.79
C VAL A 82 0.77 10.33 -13.62
N ASP A 83 0.42 9.72 -14.74
CA ASP A 83 -0.22 8.40 -14.74
C ASP A 83 0.86 7.32 -14.65
N LEU A 84 1.19 6.96 -13.40
CA LEU A 84 2.26 6.01 -13.10
C LEU A 84 1.67 4.59 -12.98
N PRO A 85 1.84 3.72 -13.98
CA PRO A 85 1.33 2.36 -13.90
C PRO A 85 2.07 1.55 -12.84
N VAL A 86 1.37 0.65 -12.14
CA VAL A 86 2.00 -0.25 -11.16
C VAL A 86 3.14 -1.07 -11.76
N ALA A 87 3.06 -1.39 -13.06
CA ALA A 87 4.11 -2.09 -13.80
C ALA A 87 5.46 -1.36 -13.80
N ALA A 88 5.48 -0.03 -13.64
CA ALA A 88 6.71 0.75 -13.52
C ALA A 88 7.51 0.35 -12.29
N LEU A 89 6.84 0.18 -11.14
CA LEU A 89 7.49 -0.27 -9.90
C LEU A 89 7.98 -1.72 -9.99
N PHE A 90 7.26 -2.60 -10.71
CA PHE A 90 7.73 -3.97 -10.90
C PHE A 90 8.94 -4.09 -11.84
N ARG A 91 9.11 -3.13 -12.77
CA ARG A 91 10.23 -3.14 -13.72
C ARG A 91 11.54 -2.76 -13.04
N ASP A 92 11.51 -1.76 -12.18
CA ASP A 92 12.63 -1.35 -11.35
C ASP A 92 12.12 -1.01 -9.94
N PRO A 93 12.14 -1.97 -9.00
CA PRO A 93 11.53 -1.85 -7.69
C PRO A 93 12.39 -1.05 -6.72
N THR A 94 13.06 -0.01 -7.20
CA THR A 94 13.91 0.87 -6.37
C THR A 94 13.44 2.31 -6.46
N ILE A 95 13.81 3.14 -5.48
CA ILE A 95 13.52 4.58 -5.54
C ILE A 95 14.23 5.22 -6.74
N ALA A 96 15.49 4.84 -7.01
CA ALA A 96 16.22 5.31 -8.17
C ALA A 96 15.48 4.97 -9.47
N GLY A 97 15.08 3.70 -9.61
CA GLY A 97 14.35 3.19 -10.76
C GLY A 97 13.02 3.90 -10.99
N LEU A 98 12.22 4.03 -9.93
CA LEU A 98 10.94 4.71 -10.03
C LEU A 98 11.09 6.20 -10.33
N ALA A 99 12.13 6.86 -9.81
CA ALA A 99 12.45 8.24 -10.18
C ALA A 99 12.81 8.37 -11.67
N ASP A 100 13.50 7.37 -12.25
CA ASP A 100 13.78 7.32 -13.69
C ASP A 100 12.52 7.04 -14.51
N GLU A 101 11.62 6.17 -14.04
CA GLU A 101 10.31 5.94 -14.66
C GLU A 101 9.45 7.22 -14.67
N LEU A 102 9.39 7.95 -13.56
CA LEU A 102 8.66 9.23 -13.48
C LEU A 102 9.09 10.23 -14.56
N ARG A 103 10.38 10.22 -14.94
CA ARG A 103 10.92 11.09 -16.00
C ARG A 103 10.49 10.64 -17.40
N ARG A 104 10.09 9.37 -17.57
CA ARG A 104 9.62 8.80 -18.84
C ARG A 104 8.12 9.02 -19.06
N PHE A 105 7.33 9.11 -18.00
CA PHE A 105 5.88 9.27 -18.12
C PHE A 105 5.48 10.71 -18.39
N GLU A 106 4.49 10.87 -19.26
CA GLU A 106 3.93 12.18 -19.60
C GLU A 106 3.12 12.72 -18.42
N ARG A 107 3.31 14.00 -18.10
CA ARG A 107 2.42 14.70 -17.16
C ARG A 107 1.03 14.78 -17.75
N ARG A 108 0.03 14.44 -16.93
CA ARG A 108 -1.38 14.54 -17.29
C ARG A 108 -2.07 15.55 -16.38
N PRO A 109 -2.17 16.82 -16.81
CA PRO A 109 -2.86 17.85 -16.06
C PRO A 109 -4.30 17.41 -15.73
N GLY A 110 -4.75 17.61 -14.49
CA GLY A 110 -6.11 17.26 -14.04
C GLY A 110 -6.32 15.79 -13.62
N TRP A 111 -5.29 14.94 -13.68
CA TRP A 111 -5.36 13.58 -13.10
C TRP A 111 -5.65 13.61 -11.60
N VAL A 112 -4.97 14.50 -10.87
CA VAL A 112 -5.15 14.68 -9.42
C VAL A 112 -6.57 15.10 -9.09
N ASP A 113 -7.13 16.05 -9.86
CA ASP A 113 -8.51 16.52 -9.67
C ASP A 113 -9.53 15.39 -9.87
N THR A 114 -9.29 14.51 -10.85
CA THR A 114 -10.15 13.35 -11.11
C THR A 114 -10.09 12.34 -9.97
N VAL A 115 -8.89 12.03 -9.48
CA VAL A 115 -8.69 11.10 -8.36
C VAL A 115 -9.24 11.67 -7.06
N ALA A 116 -9.02 12.97 -6.80
CA ALA A 116 -9.59 13.68 -5.65
C ALA A 116 -11.12 13.65 -5.69
N GLY A 117 -11.72 13.99 -6.84
CA GLY A 117 -13.17 13.92 -7.05
C GLY A 117 -13.75 12.52 -6.81
N LEU A 118 -13.06 11.46 -7.26
CA LEU A 118 -13.49 10.09 -6.99
C LEU A 118 -13.42 9.75 -5.48
N ARG A 119 -12.37 10.18 -4.79
CA ARG A 119 -12.22 9.96 -3.34
C ARG A 119 -13.31 10.68 -2.54
N GLU A 120 -13.61 11.93 -2.89
CA GLU A 120 -14.69 12.71 -2.28
C GLU A 120 -16.05 12.07 -2.53
N ALA A 121 -16.32 11.62 -3.76
CA ALA A 121 -17.55 10.92 -4.10
C ALA A 121 -17.71 9.61 -3.29
N VAL A 122 -16.64 8.83 -3.14
CA VAL A 122 -16.64 7.58 -2.34
C VAL A 122 -16.88 7.87 -0.84
N ALA A 123 -16.25 8.92 -0.31
CA ALA A 123 -16.48 9.35 1.07
C ALA A 123 -17.94 9.76 1.30
N ALA A 124 -18.52 10.54 0.39
CA ALA A 124 -19.92 10.94 0.43
C ALA A 124 -20.88 9.74 0.34
N LEU A 125 -20.58 8.74 -0.51
CA LEU A 125 -21.34 7.50 -0.59
C LEU A 125 -21.32 6.72 0.72
N THR A 126 -20.17 6.68 1.40
CA THR A 126 -20.03 6.00 2.70
C THR A 126 -20.83 6.73 3.79
N GLU A 127 -20.82 8.06 3.78
CA GLU A 127 -21.62 8.87 4.71
C GLU A 127 -23.13 8.66 4.49
N ASP A 128 -23.60 8.66 3.24
CA ASP A 128 -25.00 8.41 2.91
C ASP A 128 -25.42 6.97 3.26
N GLN A 129 -24.56 5.98 3.02
CA GLN A 129 -24.78 4.60 3.46
C GLN A 129 -24.89 4.49 4.99
N ALA A 130 -24.01 5.16 5.73
CA ALA A 130 -24.04 5.20 7.19
C ALA A 130 -25.32 5.87 7.72
N ARG A 131 -25.73 6.98 7.10
CA ARG A 131 -26.96 7.71 7.44
C ARG A 131 -28.21 6.86 7.19
N ARG A 132 -28.27 6.14 6.06
CA ARG A 132 -29.38 5.22 5.74
C ARG A 132 -29.43 4.02 6.70
N ALA A 133 -28.28 3.45 7.07
CA ALA A 133 -28.22 2.37 8.04
C ALA A 133 -28.74 2.78 9.42
N LEU A 134 -28.38 3.99 9.89
CA LEU A 134 -28.90 4.54 11.15
C LEU A 134 -30.42 4.78 11.08
N ALA A 135 -30.91 5.37 9.99
CA ALA A 135 -32.35 5.61 9.80
C ALA A 135 -33.18 4.32 9.76
N ALA A 136 -32.63 3.23 9.21
CA ALA A 136 -33.28 1.92 9.21
C ALA A 136 -33.34 1.29 10.62
N ALA A 137 -32.35 1.57 11.48
CA ALA A 137 -32.26 1.02 12.83
C ALA A 137 -33.14 1.73 13.86
N THR A 138 -33.61 2.96 13.60
CA THR A 138 -34.46 3.74 14.54
C THR A 138 -35.97 3.55 14.29
N ARG A 139 -36.39 2.59 13.45
CA ARG A 139 -37.83 2.27 13.34
C ARG A 139 -38.32 1.73 14.70
N PRO A 140 -39.34 2.35 15.33
CA PRO A 140 -39.89 1.81 16.57
C PRO A 140 -40.39 0.40 16.30
N GLY A 141 -39.98 -0.55 17.15
CA GLY A 141 -40.49 -1.92 17.10
C GLY A 141 -42.02 -1.92 17.19
N PRO A 142 -42.70 -2.91 16.59
CA PRO A 142 -44.16 -2.98 16.67
C PRO A 142 -44.59 -2.89 18.14
N PRO A 143 -45.64 -2.13 18.48
CA PRO A 143 -46.15 -2.12 19.85
C PRO A 143 -46.57 -3.54 20.20
N TYR A 144 -45.83 -4.17 21.12
CA TYR A 144 -46.23 -5.44 21.70
C TYR A 144 -47.35 -5.16 22.70
N ASP A 145 -48.47 -5.85 22.55
CA ASP A 145 -49.47 -6.06 23.59
C ASP A 145 -48.90 -7.00 24.66
N GLU A 146 -49.25 -6.79 25.94
CA GLU A 146 -48.81 -7.54 27.13
C GLU A 146 -49.06 -9.07 27.06
N THR A 147 -49.74 -9.56 26.03
CA THR A 147 -50.09 -10.97 25.81
C THR A 147 -49.23 -11.69 24.75
N GLY A 148 -48.31 -11.01 24.06
CA GLY A 148 -47.28 -11.66 23.23
C GLY A 148 -47.76 -12.40 21.96
N ALA A 149 -48.89 -12.02 21.36
CA ALA A 149 -49.37 -12.57 20.08
C ALA A 149 -49.49 -11.49 18.99
N PRO A 150 -49.05 -11.75 17.73
CA PRO A 150 -49.16 -10.78 16.64
C PRO A 150 -50.62 -10.66 16.14
N ARG A 151 -51.10 -9.43 15.94
CA ARG A 151 -52.33 -9.13 15.18
C ARG A 151 -52.03 -8.96 13.70
#